data_AF-V2V0I7-F1
#
_entry.id   AF-V2V0I7-F1
#
_cell.length_a   1.000
_cell.length_b   1.000
_cell.length_c   1.000
_cell.angle_alpha   90.00
_cell.angle_beta   90.00
_cell.angle_gamma   90.00
#
_symmetry.space_group_name_H-M   'P 1'
#
loop_
_entity.id
_entity.type
_entity.pdbx_description
1 polymer ?
#
loop_
_entity_poly.entity_id
_entity_poly.type
_entity_poly.pdbx_seq_one_letter_code
_entity_poly.pdbx_strand_id
1 'polypeptide(L)'
;MNPSIIVIIGLIIYSISAIAYVYHWRGAVRYDTFSQFLRKSWPIFAPFNCILYMTTKRSAKNPILRADFLQNIKILRDNWQIIRDEALAIQSFGLFDTIKTVGADGYYDVGFRTFYKRGWSKFYLKWYGTTHLSAQRLCPQTLDLLNQIPAIRGAMFSILPAGSELSLHSDPIGGCLRYHLGLATPNSKNCQINIDGQTCTWFDGEDFVFDETYPHFAYNTTNSARLILMCDVDRPMNIFGRIFNSGYRILVKGTVVPNTPEDKCGLFSKIFKNIAPLKQKSLKLKENHYKTYKSLKFILNSSLLFIIFLALYGLIYLFEMLFKMP
;
A
#
# COMPACT_ATOMS: atom_id res chain seq x y z
N MET A 1 0.03 -39.86 10.66
CA MET A 1 -0.33 -38.45 10.94
C MET A 1 -1.38 -38.04 9.90
N ASN A 2 -2.48 -37.41 10.29
CA ASN A 2 -3.56 -37.03 9.36
C ASN A 2 -3.01 -36.10 8.24
N PRO A 3 -3.28 -36.32 6.94
CA PRO A 3 -2.81 -35.43 5.86
C PRO A 3 -3.05 -33.94 6.13
N SER A 4 -4.18 -33.56 6.73
CA SER A 4 -4.47 -32.20 7.21
C SER A 4 -3.37 -31.65 8.11
N ILE A 5 -2.94 -32.45 9.07
CA ILE A 5 -1.94 -32.05 10.06
C ILE A 5 -0.59 -31.84 9.36
N ILE A 6 -0.24 -32.71 8.40
CA ILE A 6 0.98 -32.56 7.59
C ILE A 6 0.93 -31.25 6.80
N VAL A 7 -0.19 -30.94 6.13
CA VAL A 7 -0.37 -29.71 5.36
C VAL A 7 -0.28 -28.48 6.26
N ILE A 8 -0.94 -28.49 7.41
CA ILE A 8 -0.90 -27.37 8.38
C ILE A 8 0.53 -27.15 8.88
N ILE A 9 1.25 -28.21 9.26
CA ILE A 9 2.65 -28.12 9.67
C ILE A 9 3.50 -27.54 8.54
N GLY A 10 3.31 -28.00 7.31
CA GLY A 10 3.99 -27.47 6.13
C GLY A 10 3.75 -25.98 5.91
N LEU A 11 2.50 -25.52 6.04
CA LEU A 11 2.14 -24.10 5.92
C LEU A 11 2.75 -23.24 7.03
N ILE A 12 2.83 -23.76 8.26
CA ILE A 12 3.49 -23.07 9.38
C ILE A 12 4.99 -22.95 9.12
N ILE A 13 5.66 -24.04 8.73
CA ILE A 13 7.09 -24.05 8.41
C ILE A 13 7.38 -23.10 7.25
N TYR A 14 6.57 -23.15 6.18
CA TYR A 14 6.68 -22.22 5.06
C TYR A 14 6.54 -20.77 5.52
N SER A 15 5.55 -20.49 6.38
CA SER A 15 5.29 -19.13 6.85
C SER A 15 6.44 -18.58 7.69
N ILE A 16 6.96 -19.38 8.62
CA ILE A 16 8.13 -19.02 9.45
C ILE A 16 9.35 -18.80 8.56
N SER A 17 9.59 -19.70 7.60
CA SER A 17 10.72 -19.61 6.67
C SER A 17 10.63 -18.38 5.78
N ALA A 18 9.44 -18.03 5.30
CA ALA A 18 9.22 -16.82 4.51
C ALA A 18 9.45 -15.54 5.32
N ILE A 19 8.99 -15.51 6.58
CA ILE A 19 9.25 -14.38 7.50
C ILE A 19 10.75 -14.25 7.76
N ALA A 20 11.44 -15.35 8.03
CA ALA A 20 12.89 -15.36 8.23
C ALA A 20 13.62 -14.91 6.96
N TYR A 21 13.20 -15.40 5.79
CA TYR A 21 13.70 -14.96 4.48
C TYR A 21 13.63 -13.44 4.33
N VAL A 22 12.44 -12.87 4.54
CA VAL A 22 12.22 -11.42 4.41
C VAL A 22 13.02 -10.63 5.44
N TYR A 23 13.10 -11.11 6.67
CA TYR A 23 13.81 -10.39 7.73
C TYR A 23 15.34 -10.39 7.51
N HIS A 24 15.93 -11.49 7.07
CA HIS A 24 17.39 -11.64 7.03
C HIS A 24 18.00 -11.49 5.64
N TRP A 25 17.29 -11.80 4.55
CA TRP A 25 17.88 -11.92 3.21
C TRP A 25 17.22 -11.06 2.13
N ARG A 26 16.02 -10.52 2.35
CA ARG A 26 15.36 -9.66 1.35
C ARG A 26 16.03 -8.28 1.30
N GLY A 27 16.76 -8.02 0.21
CA GLY A 27 17.41 -6.73 -0.04
C GLY A 27 18.69 -6.52 0.76
N ALA A 28 19.21 -5.31 0.78
CA ALA A 28 20.43 -4.90 1.49
C ALA A 28 20.15 -4.26 2.86
N VAL A 29 19.08 -3.48 3.00
CA VAL A 29 18.76 -2.77 4.25
C VAL A 29 18.02 -3.66 5.24
N ARG A 30 18.33 -3.50 6.53
CA ARG A 30 17.70 -4.25 7.62
C ARG A 30 17.08 -3.31 8.65
N TYR A 31 16.09 -3.82 9.35
CA TYR A 31 15.54 -3.19 10.54
C TYR A 31 16.48 -3.43 11.71
N ASP A 32 16.62 -2.44 12.58
CA ASP A 32 17.52 -2.47 13.75
C ASP A 32 17.19 -3.64 14.68
N THR A 33 15.90 -3.97 14.79
CA THR A 33 15.41 -5.06 15.64
C THR A 33 14.26 -5.81 14.98
N PHE A 34 14.08 -7.08 15.36
CA PHE A 34 12.91 -7.87 14.95
C PHE A 34 11.59 -7.22 15.35
N SER A 35 11.53 -6.58 16.52
CA SER A 35 10.35 -5.83 16.98
C SER A 35 10.03 -4.62 16.10
N GLN A 36 11.04 -3.94 15.56
CA GLN A 36 10.83 -2.88 14.58
C GLN A 36 10.29 -3.46 13.26
N PHE A 37 10.89 -4.56 12.77
CA PHE A 37 10.41 -5.28 11.58
C PHE A 37 8.93 -5.70 11.69
N LEU A 38 8.53 -6.34 12.80
CA LEU A 38 7.13 -6.74 13.05
C LEU A 38 6.16 -5.56 12.95
N ARG A 39 6.57 -4.37 13.41
CA ARG A 39 5.73 -3.16 13.42
C ARG A 39 5.72 -2.40 12.10
N LYS A 40 6.76 -2.55 11.27
CA LYS A 40 7.02 -1.67 10.11
C LYS A 40 6.95 -2.39 8.76
N SER A 41 6.96 -3.72 8.73
CA SER A 41 7.08 -4.51 7.48
C SER A 41 5.98 -5.55 7.29
N TRP A 42 4.97 -5.60 8.18
CA TRP A 42 3.82 -6.53 8.10
C TRP A 42 4.17 -7.99 7.73
N PRO A 43 5.01 -8.68 8.54
CA PRO A 43 5.56 -10.00 8.19
C PRO A 43 4.52 -11.10 7.96
N ILE A 44 3.29 -10.92 8.44
CA ILE A 44 2.17 -11.83 8.14
C ILE A 44 1.94 -12.02 6.62
N PHE A 45 2.32 -11.05 5.80
CA PHE A 45 2.23 -11.12 4.34
C PHE A 45 3.50 -11.65 3.66
N ALA A 46 4.59 -11.89 4.41
CA ALA A 46 5.82 -12.46 3.85
C ALA A 46 5.58 -13.78 3.06
N PRO A 47 4.75 -14.73 3.54
CA PRO A 47 4.49 -15.96 2.78
C PRO A 47 3.80 -15.70 1.44
N PHE A 48 2.91 -14.71 1.38
CA PHE A 48 2.28 -14.28 0.13
C PHE A 48 3.29 -13.61 -0.80
N ASN A 49 4.09 -12.70 -0.25
CA ASN A 49 5.10 -11.95 -0.99
C ASN A 49 6.20 -12.85 -1.56
N CYS A 50 6.63 -13.92 -0.86
CA CYS A 50 7.62 -14.86 -1.40
C CYS A 50 7.16 -15.53 -2.70
N ILE A 51 5.88 -15.88 -2.83
CA ILE A 51 5.31 -16.40 -4.08
C ILE A 51 5.38 -15.32 -5.17
N LEU A 52 5.06 -14.07 -4.84
CA LEU A 52 5.17 -12.96 -5.79
C LEU A 52 6.62 -12.73 -6.23
N TYR A 53 7.59 -12.76 -5.32
CA TYR A 53 9.01 -12.60 -5.62
C TYR A 53 9.53 -13.70 -6.55
N MET A 54 9.14 -14.95 -6.28
CA MET A 54 9.51 -16.11 -7.11
C MET A 54 8.94 -16.02 -8.52
N THR A 55 7.72 -15.50 -8.67
CA THR A 55 7.02 -15.38 -9.96
C THR A 55 7.29 -14.08 -10.70
N THR A 56 7.98 -13.12 -10.07
CA THR A 56 8.42 -11.86 -10.69
C THR A 56 9.50 -12.12 -11.74
N LYS A 57 9.35 -11.50 -12.92
CA LYS A 57 10.35 -11.58 -14.00
C LYS A 57 11.69 -11.01 -13.53
N ARG A 58 12.79 -11.60 -14.00
CA ARG A 58 14.16 -11.20 -13.60
C ARG A 58 14.42 -9.70 -13.79
N SER A 59 13.91 -9.10 -14.86
CA SER A 59 14.05 -7.67 -15.15
C SER A 59 13.36 -6.74 -14.15
N ALA A 60 12.47 -7.25 -13.31
CA ALA A 60 11.68 -6.48 -12.35
C ALA A 60 11.97 -6.86 -10.88
N LYS A 61 13.11 -7.52 -10.61
CA LYS A 61 13.50 -7.92 -9.24
C LYS A 61 14.29 -6.85 -8.48
N ASN A 62 14.86 -5.88 -9.19
CA ASN A 62 15.63 -4.81 -8.57
C ASN A 62 14.73 -3.90 -7.71
N PRO A 63 15.25 -3.31 -6.62
CA PRO A 63 14.49 -2.39 -5.78
C PRO A 63 13.95 -1.18 -6.54
N ILE A 64 14.76 -0.63 -7.44
CA ILE A 64 14.43 0.50 -8.30
C ILE A 64 14.53 0.06 -9.76
N LEU A 65 13.58 0.52 -10.56
CA LEU A 65 13.38 0.15 -11.95
C LEU A 65 13.10 1.41 -12.77
N ARG A 66 13.58 1.40 -14.02
CA ARG A 66 13.10 2.33 -15.03
C ARG A 66 11.68 1.96 -15.43
N ALA A 67 10.83 2.96 -15.70
CA ALA A 67 9.44 2.72 -16.00
C ALA A 67 9.18 2.20 -17.44
N ASP A 68 10.20 2.08 -18.29
CA ASP A 68 10.05 1.80 -19.73
C ASP A 68 9.44 0.42 -20.06
N PHE A 69 9.34 -0.48 -19.09
CA PHE A 69 8.60 -1.73 -19.26
C PHE A 69 7.07 -1.52 -19.32
N LEU A 70 6.60 -0.34 -18.90
CA LEU A 70 5.20 0.06 -18.96
C LEU A 70 4.91 0.62 -20.35
N GLN A 71 4.03 -0.06 -21.09
CA GLN A 71 3.58 0.41 -22.40
C GLN A 71 2.98 1.81 -22.31
N ASN A 72 3.32 2.69 -23.25
CA ASN A 72 2.84 4.07 -23.35
C ASN A 72 3.22 5.00 -22.19
N ILE A 73 4.15 4.61 -21.30
CA ILE A 73 4.51 5.43 -20.14
C ILE A 73 5.02 6.82 -20.49
N LYS A 74 5.65 6.96 -21.66
CA LYS A 74 6.16 8.22 -22.18
C LYS A 74 5.08 9.30 -22.25
N ILE A 75 3.82 8.93 -22.45
CA ILE A 75 2.70 9.89 -22.47
C ILE A 75 2.62 10.68 -21.15
N LEU A 76 2.87 10.05 -19.99
CA LEU A 76 2.90 10.79 -18.72
C LEU A 76 4.09 11.73 -18.61
N ARG A 77 5.26 11.31 -19.12
CA ARG A 77 6.48 12.13 -19.16
C ARG A 77 6.34 13.30 -20.11
N ASP A 78 5.71 13.12 -21.26
CA ASP A 78 5.57 14.19 -22.26
C ASP A 78 4.48 15.20 -21.85
N ASN A 79 3.57 14.82 -20.95
CA ASN A 79 2.42 15.63 -20.53
C ASN A 79 2.42 15.92 -19.00
N TRP A 80 3.58 15.85 -18.35
CA TRP A 80 3.66 16.00 -16.89
C TRP A 80 3.17 17.36 -16.39
N GLN A 81 3.32 18.42 -17.20
CA GLN A 81 2.84 19.76 -16.86
C GLN A 81 1.32 19.82 -16.81
N ILE A 82 0.62 19.16 -17.74
CA ILE A 82 -0.85 19.07 -17.73
C ILE A 82 -1.31 18.41 -16.43
N ILE A 83 -0.67 17.28 -16.08
CA ILE A 83 -0.96 16.54 -14.85
C ILE A 83 -0.66 17.39 -13.61
N ARG A 84 0.45 18.13 -13.62
CA ARG A 84 0.83 19.05 -12.54
C ARG A 84 -0.22 20.13 -12.36
N ASP A 85 -0.68 20.76 -13.44
CA ASP A 85 -1.56 21.91 -13.36
C ASP A 85 -2.92 21.52 -12.76
N GLU A 86 -3.48 20.37 -13.14
CA GLU A 86 -4.67 19.81 -12.49
C GLU A 86 -4.39 19.48 -11.00
N ALA A 87 -3.23 18.91 -10.68
CA ALA A 87 -2.87 18.58 -9.28
C ALA A 87 -2.67 19.83 -8.40
N LEU A 88 -2.12 20.91 -8.95
CA LEU A 88 -1.98 22.20 -8.27
C LEU A 88 -3.34 22.87 -8.06
N ALA A 89 -4.28 22.72 -9.00
CA ALA A 89 -5.65 23.17 -8.81
C ALA A 89 -6.31 22.45 -7.61
N ILE A 90 -6.16 21.12 -7.49
CA ILE A 90 -6.62 20.35 -6.31
C ILE A 90 -6.01 20.91 -5.01
N GLN A 91 -4.72 21.23 -5.02
CA GLN A 91 -4.04 21.82 -3.88
C GLN A 91 -4.60 23.19 -3.52
N SER A 92 -4.84 24.06 -4.51
CA SER A 92 -5.39 25.40 -4.31
C SER A 92 -6.81 25.38 -3.72
N PHE A 93 -7.61 24.36 -4.05
CA PHE A 93 -8.94 24.14 -3.47
C PHE A 93 -8.90 23.57 -2.03
N GLY A 94 -7.72 23.30 -1.47
CA GLY A 94 -7.57 22.79 -0.10
C GLY A 94 -8.02 21.34 0.09
N LEU A 95 -8.27 20.60 -0.99
CA LEU A 95 -8.84 19.24 -0.93
C LEU A 95 -7.92 18.25 -0.21
N PHE A 96 -6.59 18.39 -0.35
CA PHE A 96 -5.63 17.59 0.42
C PHE A 96 -5.78 17.79 1.93
N ASP A 97 -6.14 19.00 2.38
CA ASP A 97 -6.36 19.29 3.80
C ASP A 97 -7.73 18.80 4.28
N THR A 98 -8.76 18.92 3.44
CA THR A 98 -10.09 18.37 3.72
C THR A 98 -10.04 16.85 3.92
N ILE A 99 -9.34 16.12 3.04
CA ILE A 99 -9.26 14.64 3.08
C ILE A 99 -8.64 14.12 4.38
N LYS A 100 -7.62 14.82 4.91
CA LYS A 100 -6.92 14.41 6.14
C LYS A 100 -7.60 14.91 7.43
N THR A 101 -8.67 15.69 7.32
CA THR A 101 -9.39 16.23 8.48
C THR A 101 -10.18 15.13 9.19
N VAL A 102 -10.15 15.13 10.53
CA VAL A 102 -10.86 14.13 11.33
C VAL A 102 -12.36 14.22 11.06
N GLY A 103 -12.97 13.11 10.64
CA GLY A 103 -14.39 13.04 10.31
C GLY A 103 -14.69 13.04 8.81
N ALA A 104 -13.74 13.44 7.96
CA ALA A 104 -13.84 13.27 6.52
C ALA A 104 -13.84 11.77 6.15
N ASP A 105 -14.54 11.41 5.07
CA ASP A 105 -14.59 10.00 4.64
C ASP A 105 -13.21 9.48 4.20
N GLY A 106 -12.37 10.35 3.61
CA GLY A 106 -10.98 10.05 3.25
C GLY A 106 -10.01 9.89 4.43
N TYR A 107 -10.43 10.25 5.65
CA TYR A 107 -9.61 10.11 6.86
C TYR A 107 -9.42 8.64 7.26
N TYR A 108 -10.38 7.78 6.93
CA TYR A 108 -10.42 6.37 7.34
C TYR A 108 -9.66 5.43 6.41
N ASP A 109 -8.66 5.96 5.71
CA ASP A 109 -7.78 5.19 4.86
C ASP A 109 -6.91 4.21 5.68
N VAL A 110 -7.17 2.92 5.52
CA VAL A 110 -6.47 1.86 6.26
C VAL A 110 -5.00 1.77 5.90
N GLY A 111 -4.65 2.04 4.64
CA GLY A 111 -3.28 1.90 4.14
C GLY A 111 -2.40 3.07 4.52
N PHE A 112 -2.96 4.27 4.66
CA PHE A 112 -2.16 5.49 4.69
C PHE A 112 -2.45 6.48 5.82
N ARG A 113 -3.46 6.22 6.66
CA ARG A 113 -3.81 7.11 7.79
C ARG A 113 -2.66 7.39 8.76
N THR A 114 -1.69 6.49 8.88
CA THR A 114 -0.52 6.70 9.75
C THR A 114 0.36 7.85 9.29
N PHE A 115 0.34 8.17 7.99
CA PHE A 115 1.17 9.22 7.40
C PHE A 115 0.56 10.62 7.55
N TYR A 116 -0.77 10.73 7.75
CA TYR A 116 -1.45 12.02 8.00
C TYR A 116 -0.88 12.76 9.23
N LYS A 117 -0.33 12.04 10.21
CA LYS A 117 0.34 12.65 11.38
C LYS A 117 1.55 13.52 11.02
N ARG A 118 2.15 13.30 9.85
CA ARG A 118 3.30 14.05 9.34
C ARG A 118 2.89 15.03 8.24
N GLY A 119 1.59 15.32 8.12
CA GLY A 119 1.02 16.26 7.15
C GLY A 119 0.89 15.73 5.73
N TRP A 120 1.43 14.54 5.44
CA TRP A 120 1.27 13.86 4.16
C TRP A 120 -0.21 13.72 3.80
N SER A 121 -0.55 13.92 2.54
CA SER A 121 -1.91 13.75 2.04
C SER A 121 -1.91 13.27 0.59
N LYS A 122 -3.09 12.94 0.09
CA LYS A 122 -3.29 12.41 -1.25
C LYS A 122 -4.68 12.70 -1.78
N PHE A 123 -4.83 12.58 -3.09
CA PHE A 123 -6.09 12.69 -3.81
C PHE A 123 -6.17 11.57 -4.85
N TYR A 124 -7.13 10.66 -4.69
CA TYR A 124 -7.30 9.51 -5.56
C TYR A 124 -7.87 9.88 -6.92
N LEU A 125 -7.34 9.29 -7.99
CA LEU A 125 -7.83 9.46 -9.35
C LEU A 125 -8.63 8.24 -9.81
N LYS A 126 -8.00 7.07 -9.65
CA LYS A 126 -8.59 5.76 -9.91
C LYS A 126 -8.01 4.72 -8.97
N TRP A 127 -8.77 3.68 -8.69
CA TRP A 127 -8.39 2.58 -7.83
C TRP A 127 -9.00 1.25 -8.30
N TYR A 128 -8.15 0.37 -8.84
CA TYR A 128 -8.44 -1.02 -9.20
C TYR A 128 -9.79 -1.21 -9.92
N GLY A 129 -9.99 -0.44 -10.99
CA GLY A 129 -11.19 -0.48 -11.83
C GLY A 129 -12.33 0.44 -11.38
N THR A 130 -12.12 1.26 -10.34
CA THR A 130 -13.04 2.34 -9.95
C THR A 130 -12.39 3.68 -10.26
N THR A 131 -13.07 4.55 -11.00
CA THR A 131 -12.67 5.95 -11.17
C THR A 131 -13.46 6.81 -10.19
N HIS A 132 -12.78 7.73 -9.52
CA HIS A 132 -13.40 8.66 -8.57
C HIS A 132 -14.18 9.74 -9.34
N LEU A 133 -15.41 10.04 -8.92
CA LEU A 133 -16.23 11.08 -9.57
C LEU A 133 -15.61 12.46 -9.37
N SER A 134 -15.01 12.69 -8.21
CA SER A 134 -14.25 13.91 -7.94
C SER A 134 -13.09 14.10 -8.92
N ALA A 135 -12.38 13.02 -9.24
CA ALA A 135 -11.30 13.04 -10.21
C ALA A 135 -11.80 13.22 -11.65
N GLN A 136 -12.94 12.63 -12.02
CA GLN A 136 -13.54 12.86 -13.35
C GLN A 136 -13.86 14.33 -13.58
N ARG A 137 -14.32 15.02 -12.55
CA ARG A 137 -14.67 16.44 -12.62
C ARG A 137 -13.45 17.35 -12.58
N LEU A 138 -12.47 17.04 -11.74
CA LEU A 138 -11.36 17.95 -11.42
C LEU A 138 -10.07 17.64 -12.17
N CYS A 139 -9.91 16.41 -12.67
CA CYS A 139 -8.69 15.96 -13.34
C CYS A 139 -8.99 15.15 -14.63
N PRO A 140 -9.89 15.64 -15.52
CA PRO A 140 -10.29 14.89 -16.71
C PRO A 140 -9.10 14.58 -17.63
N GLN A 141 -8.17 15.52 -17.82
CA GLN A 141 -7.05 15.33 -18.74
C GLN A 141 -6.07 14.29 -18.19
N THR A 142 -5.77 14.35 -16.88
CA THR A 142 -4.95 13.32 -16.22
C THR A 142 -5.58 11.94 -16.36
N LEU A 143 -6.90 11.82 -16.18
CA LEU A 143 -7.59 10.53 -16.32
C LEU A 143 -7.52 9.98 -17.75
N ASP A 144 -7.66 10.83 -18.76
CA ASP A 144 -7.54 10.43 -20.16
C ASP A 144 -6.14 9.91 -20.50
N LEU A 145 -5.09 10.55 -19.97
CA LEU A 145 -3.71 10.07 -20.10
C LEU A 145 -3.50 8.73 -19.37
N LEU A 146 -4.01 8.60 -18.14
CA LEU A 146 -3.91 7.37 -17.35
C LEU A 146 -4.66 6.19 -17.98
N ASN A 147 -5.74 6.43 -18.71
CA ASN A 147 -6.53 5.39 -19.38
C ASN A 147 -5.79 4.78 -20.58
N GLN A 148 -4.80 5.47 -21.13
CA GLN A 148 -3.95 4.97 -22.22
C GLN A 148 -2.82 4.05 -21.74
N ILE A 149 -2.71 3.81 -20.42
CA ILE A 149 -1.70 2.96 -19.80
C ILE A 149 -2.39 1.86 -18.98
N PRO A 150 -2.76 0.72 -19.61
CA PRO A 150 -3.54 -0.34 -18.96
C PRO A 150 -2.86 -0.99 -17.74
N ALA A 151 -1.54 -0.86 -17.64
CA ALA A 151 -0.76 -1.37 -16.51
C ALA A 151 -0.99 -0.57 -15.21
N ILE A 152 -1.52 0.66 -15.28
CA ILE A 152 -1.85 1.47 -14.10
C ILE A 152 -3.18 0.99 -13.51
N ARG A 153 -3.11 0.42 -12.30
CA ARG A 153 -4.27 -0.11 -11.57
C ARG A 153 -4.84 0.91 -10.60
N GLY A 154 -3.97 1.63 -9.90
CA GLY A 154 -4.33 2.73 -9.01
C GLY A 154 -3.52 3.97 -9.35
N ALA A 155 -4.10 5.15 -9.20
CA ALA A 155 -3.40 6.41 -9.36
C ALA A 155 -3.94 7.44 -8.38
N MET A 156 -3.04 8.25 -7.84
CA MET A 156 -3.36 9.34 -6.95
C MET A 156 -2.28 10.43 -7.00
N PHE A 157 -2.67 11.66 -6.71
CA PHE A 157 -1.70 12.68 -6.35
C PHE A 157 -1.26 12.49 -4.91
N SER A 158 0.02 12.69 -4.62
CA SER A 158 0.58 12.58 -3.29
C SER A 158 1.40 13.82 -2.95
N ILE A 159 1.06 14.46 -1.84
CA ILE A 159 1.76 15.63 -1.33
C ILE A 159 2.51 15.30 -0.04
N LEU A 160 3.80 15.65 -0.03
CA LEU A 160 4.68 15.54 1.13
C LEU A 160 5.11 16.96 1.55
N PRO A 161 4.63 17.49 2.69
CA PRO A 161 4.91 18.86 3.11
C PRO A 161 6.40 19.17 3.34
N ALA A 162 6.74 20.45 3.39
CA ALA A 162 8.04 20.92 3.87
C ALA A 162 8.33 20.40 5.29
N GLY A 163 9.60 20.06 5.56
CA GLY A 163 10.06 19.54 6.86
C GLY A 163 9.48 18.18 7.28
N SER A 164 8.85 17.42 6.37
CA SER A 164 8.18 16.16 6.71
C SER A 164 9.04 14.92 6.40
N GLU A 165 8.73 13.83 7.10
CA GLU A 165 9.43 12.55 6.97
C GLU A 165 8.42 11.39 7.01
N LEU A 166 8.62 10.42 6.12
CA LEU A 166 8.01 9.10 6.17
C LEU A 166 9.07 8.11 6.66
N SER A 167 8.97 7.73 7.93
CA SER A 167 9.91 6.80 8.58
C SER A 167 10.03 5.47 7.85
N LEU A 168 11.15 4.77 8.04
CA LEU A 168 11.40 3.43 7.50
C LEU A 168 10.20 2.47 7.66
N HIS A 169 9.74 1.93 6.54
CA HIS A 169 8.66 0.95 6.44
C HIS A 169 8.82 0.08 5.18
N SER A 170 8.06 -1.01 5.11
CA SER A 170 7.83 -1.77 3.89
C SER A 170 6.33 -1.96 3.73
N ASP A 171 5.85 -1.84 2.50
CA ASP A 171 4.44 -2.03 2.20
C ASP A 171 4.06 -3.51 2.33
N PRO A 172 2.81 -3.80 2.73
CA PRO A 172 2.44 -5.13 3.17
C PRO A 172 2.47 -6.17 2.04
N ILE A 173 2.04 -5.81 0.82
CA ILE A 173 1.84 -6.78 -0.25
C ILE A 173 2.42 -6.26 -1.57
N GLY A 174 3.35 -7.01 -2.15
CA GLY A 174 4.02 -6.67 -3.41
C GLY A 174 3.22 -7.01 -4.67
N GLY A 175 1.88 -6.93 -4.64
CA GLY A 175 1.04 -7.28 -5.79
C GLY A 175 1.17 -6.29 -6.96
N CYS A 176 1.66 -5.08 -6.67
CA CYS A 176 2.05 -4.06 -7.65
C CYS A 176 3.50 -3.61 -7.42
N LEU A 177 3.95 -2.70 -8.29
CA LEU A 177 5.09 -1.83 -8.08
C LEU A 177 4.59 -0.39 -7.96
N ARG A 178 5.38 0.49 -7.34
CA ARG A 178 5.04 1.90 -7.17
C ARG A 178 5.75 2.74 -8.21
N TYR A 179 4.98 3.40 -9.06
CA TYR A 179 5.47 4.41 -10.00
C TYR A 179 5.31 5.80 -9.38
N HIS A 180 6.36 6.61 -9.46
CA HIS A 180 6.34 8.03 -9.08
C HIS A 180 6.78 8.88 -10.26
N LEU A 181 6.04 9.97 -10.52
CA LEU A 181 6.41 11.05 -11.43
C LEU A 181 6.40 12.38 -10.67
N GLY A 182 7.51 13.11 -10.69
CA GLY A 182 7.59 14.46 -10.12
C GLY A 182 6.70 15.45 -10.87
N LEU A 183 5.87 16.20 -10.14
CA LEU A 183 4.97 17.21 -10.73
C LEU A 183 5.33 18.62 -10.29
N ALA A 184 5.32 18.88 -8.99
CA ALA A 184 5.77 20.14 -8.41
C ALA A 184 6.57 19.81 -7.17
N THR A 185 7.88 19.66 -7.36
CA THR A 185 8.83 19.19 -6.38
C THR A 185 9.78 20.33 -6.00
N PRO A 186 10.49 20.23 -4.87
CA PRO A 186 11.54 21.19 -4.53
C PRO A 186 12.73 21.19 -5.51
N ASN A 187 12.79 20.25 -6.47
CA ASN A 187 13.92 20.05 -7.39
C ASN A 187 15.28 20.06 -6.67
N SER A 188 15.35 19.38 -5.52
CA SER A 188 16.48 19.42 -4.61
C SER A 188 16.78 18.04 -4.04
N LYS A 189 18.06 17.72 -3.88
CA LYS A 189 18.55 16.49 -3.21
C LYS A 189 18.06 16.37 -1.77
N ASN A 190 17.62 17.46 -1.16
CA ASN A 190 17.02 17.48 0.18
C ASN A 190 15.55 16.97 0.20
N CYS A 191 14.99 16.60 -0.95
CA CYS A 191 13.72 15.89 -1.07
C CYS A 191 13.92 14.55 -1.80
N GLN A 192 14.03 13.47 -1.03
CA GLN A 192 14.40 12.16 -1.57
C GLN A 192 13.74 10.99 -0.84
N ILE A 193 13.76 9.84 -1.49
CA ILE A 193 13.40 8.54 -0.94
C ILE A 193 14.63 7.62 -0.99
N ASN A 194 14.85 6.88 0.08
CA ASN A 194 15.80 5.77 0.09
C ASN A 194 15.02 4.46 0.01
N ILE A 195 15.40 3.59 -0.92
CA ILE A 195 14.78 2.30 -1.20
C ILE A 195 15.88 1.26 -1.16
N ASP A 196 15.88 0.41 -0.14
CA ASP A 196 16.88 -0.63 0.06
C ASP A 196 18.34 -0.11 0.00
N GLY A 197 18.58 1.07 0.57
CA GLY A 197 19.91 1.70 0.62
C GLY A 197 20.23 2.56 -0.60
N GLN A 198 19.42 2.52 -1.66
CA GLN A 198 19.58 3.33 -2.84
C GLN A 198 18.73 4.59 -2.76
N THR A 199 19.31 5.74 -3.06
CA THR A 199 18.64 7.04 -2.95
C THR A 199 18.12 7.51 -4.31
N CYS A 200 16.83 7.88 -4.37
CA CYS A 200 16.21 8.56 -5.49
C CYS A 200 15.74 9.95 -5.05
N THR A 201 16.10 10.98 -5.80
CA THR A 201 15.58 12.34 -5.65
C THR A 201 14.42 12.55 -6.60
N TRP A 202 13.40 13.31 -6.17
CA TRP A 202 12.34 13.72 -7.10
C TRP A 202 12.71 15.04 -7.78
N PHE A 203 12.60 15.04 -9.10
CA PHE A 203 12.64 16.23 -9.95
C PHE A 203 11.38 16.29 -10.79
N ASP A 204 10.98 17.49 -11.17
CA ASP A 204 9.81 17.71 -12.00
C ASP A 204 9.97 17.05 -13.37
N GLY A 205 8.94 16.32 -13.80
CA GLY A 205 8.95 15.55 -15.06
C GLY A 205 9.76 14.26 -15.03
N GLU A 206 10.53 13.98 -13.97
CA GLU A 206 11.27 12.73 -13.83
C GLU A 206 10.46 11.65 -13.12
N ASP A 207 10.61 10.42 -13.58
CA ASP A 207 9.90 9.26 -13.07
C ASP A 207 10.81 8.09 -12.68
N PHE A 208 10.31 7.27 -11.77
CA PHE A 208 10.91 5.96 -11.46
C PHE A 208 9.85 5.00 -10.95
N VAL A 209 10.17 3.71 -11.01
CA VAL A 209 9.37 2.63 -10.41
C VAL A 209 10.20 1.99 -9.30
N PHE A 210 9.56 1.60 -8.20
CA PHE A 210 10.22 0.82 -7.17
C PHE A 210 9.32 -0.26 -6.58
N ASP A 211 9.94 -1.27 -6.00
CA ASP A 211 9.28 -2.30 -5.23
C ASP A 211 9.17 -1.86 -3.76
N GLU A 212 7.98 -1.38 -3.41
CA GLU A 212 7.58 -0.93 -2.06
C GLU A 212 7.70 -1.98 -0.95
N THR A 213 7.89 -3.26 -1.30
CA THR A 213 8.13 -4.29 -0.28
C THR A 213 9.57 -4.32 0.22
N TYR A 214 10.49 -3.58 -0.42
CA TYR A 214 11.79 -3.31 0.17
C TYR A 214 11.67 -2.24 1.25
N PRO A 215 12.51 -2.28 2.31
CA PRO A 215 12.57 -1.22 3.30
C PRO A 215 12.87 0.12 2.65
N HIS A 216 12.01 1.10 2.88
CA HIS A 216 12.14 2.43 2.31
C HIS A 216 11.69 3.53 3.28
N PHE A 217 12.26 4.71 3.13
CA PHE A 217 11.90 5.91 3.88
C PHE A 217 12.06 7.15 2.99
N ALA A 218 11.31 8.20 3.27
CA ALA A 218 11.35 9.44 2.51
C ALA A 218 11.45 10.64 3.43
N TYR A 219 12.13 11.69 2.98
CA TYR A 219 12.14 12.97 3.67
C TYR A 219 12.05 14.13 2.69
N ASN A 220 11.50 15.23 3.18
CA ASN A 220 11.50 16.52 2.54
C ASN A 220 11.99 17.55 3.55
N THR A 221 13.30 17.80 3.59
CA THR A 221 13.92 18.79 4.48
C THR A 221 13.99 20.18 3.86
N THR A 222 13.29 20.39 2.73
CA THR A 222 13.19 21.69 2.05
C THR A 222 12.07 22.54 2.63
N ASN A 223 11.98 23.78 2.13
CA ASN A 223 10.96 24.76 2.52
C ASN A 223 9.70 24.74 1.62
N SER A 224 9.63 23.81 0.66
CA SER A 224 8.48 23.66 -0.25
C SER A 224 7.92 22.24 -0.19
N ALA A 225 6.62 22.11 -0.44
CA ALA A 225 5.99 20.78 -0.53
C ALA A 225 6.47 20.03 -1.79
N ARG A 226 6.37 18.71 -1.76
CA ARG A 226 6.62 17.83 -2.90
C ARG A 226 5.32 17.16 -3.34
N LEU A 227 4.85 17.53 -4.52
CA LEU A 227 3.68 16.97 -5.19
C LEU A 227 4.12 16.05 -6.32
N ILE A 228 3.60 14.82 -6.32
CA ILE A 228 3.88 13.81 -7.34
C ILE A 228 2.59 13.14 -7.81
N LEU A 229 2.64 12.55 -9.01
CA LEU A 229 1.73 11.50 -9.41
C LEU A 229 2.29 10.16 -8.92
N MET A 230 1.48 9.40 -8.19
CA MET A 230 1.83 8.12 -7.60
C MET A 230 0.85 7.06 -8.12
N CYS A 231 1.39 6.01 -8.74
CA CYS A 231 0.59 4.96 -9.35
C CYS A 231 0.99 3.57 -8.87
N ASP A 232 -0.01 2.71 -8.72
CA ASP A 232 0.16 1.27 -8.60
C ASP A 232 0.21 0.71 -10.01
N VAL A 233 1.35 0.15 -10.38
CA VAL A 233 1.57 -0.43 -11.71
C VAL A 233 1.73 -1.94 -11.62
N ASP A 234 1.29 -2.64 -12.66
CA ASP A 234 1.40 -4.09 -12.73
C ASP A 234 2.85 -4.56 -12.56
N ARG A 235 3.06 -5.46 -11.60
CA ARG A 235 4.33 -6.14 -11.44
C ARG A 235 4.56 -7.13 -12.60
N PRO A 236 5.68 -7.05 -13.33
CA PRO A 236 6.00 -8.01 -14.38
C PRO A 236 6.17 -9.42 -13.81
N MET A 237 5.25 -10.32 -14.14
CA MET A 237 5.19 -11.70 -13.61
C MET A 237 5.02 -12.74 -14.72
N ASN A 238 5.35 -13.99 -14.39
CA ASN A 238 4.94 -15.15 -15.18
C ASN A 238 3.43 -15.42 -15.03
N ILE A 239 2.89 -16.39 -15.79
CA ILE A 239 1.44 -16.68 -15.78
C ILE A 239 0.92 -17.10 -14.39
N PHE A 240 1.66 -17.94 -13.67
CA PHE A 240 1.29 -18.37 -12.31
C PHE A 240 1.20 -17.20 -11.34
N GLY A 241 2.18 -16.30 -11.37
CA GLY A 241 2.17 -15.07 -10.57
C GLY A 241 0.99 -14.18 -10.89
N ARG A 242 0.63 -14.03 -12.17
CA ARG A 242 -0.55 -13.23 -12.57
C ARG A 242 -1.87 -13.82 -12.07
N ILE A 243 -2.02 -15.14 -12.13
CA ILE A 243 -3.20 -15.84 -11.61
C ILE A 243 -3.27 -15.66 -10.09
N PHE A 244 -2.17 -15.91 -9.37
CA PHE A 244 -2.12 -15.74 -7.92
C PHE A 244 -2.41 -14.29 -7.49
N ASN A 245 -1.81 -13.32 -8.18
CA ASN A 245 -2.00 -11.90 -7.92
C ASN A 245 -3.40 -11.38 -8.29
N SER A 246 -4.18 -12.12 -9.09
CA SER A 246 -5.56 -11.72 -9.42
C SER A 246 -6.46 -11.69 -8.18
N GLY A 247 -6.27 -12.62 -7.23
CA GLY A 247 -6.98 -12.63 -5.96
C GLY A 247 -6.68 -11.39 -5.13
N TYR A 248 -5.41 -10.96 -5.09
CA TYR A 248 -5.01 -9.70 -4.45
C TYR A 248 -5.73 -8.50 -5.08
N ARG A 249 -5.80 -8.42 -6.41
CA ARG A 249 -6.49 -7.32 -7.11
C ARG A 249 -7.98 -7.23 -6.72
N ILE A 250 -8.65 -8.37 -6.53
CA ILE A 250 -10.04 -8.40 -6.08
C ILE A 250 -10.16 -7.83 -4.65
N LEU A 251 -9.26 -8.22 -3.75
CA LEU A 251 -9.26 -7.72 -2.37
C LEU A 251 -9.01 -6.20 -2.31
N VAL A 252 -8.01 -5.70 -3.05
CA VAL A 252 -7.67 -4.27 -3.07
C VAL A 252 -8.75 -3.41 -3.71
N LYS A 253 -9.52 -3.95 -4.66
CA LYS A 253 -10.71 -3.24 -5.18
C LYS A 253 -11.72 -2.92 -4.06
N GLY A 254 -11.77 -3.69 -2.99
CA GLY A 254 -12.63 -3.41 -1.83
C GLY A 254 -12.16 -2.25 -0.94
N THR A 255 -10.93 -1.75 -1.13
CA THR A 255 -10.30 -0.72 -0.28
C THR A 255 -10.40 0.69 -0.87
N VAL A 256 -11.33 0.94 -1.79
CA VAL A 256 -11.55 2.28 -2.35
C VAL A 256 -11.84 3.27 -1.21
N VAL A 257 -11.11 4.37 -1.20
CA VAL A 257 -11.27 5.48 -0.26
C VAL A 257 -11.78 6.70 -1.03
N PRO A 258 -12.88 7.33 -0.61
CA PRO A 258 -13.42 8.50 -1.28
C PRO A 258 -12.57 9.76 -0.99
N ASN A 259 -12.44 10.66 -1.97
CA ASN A 259 -11.88 12.00 -1.73
C ASN A 259 -12.95 12.94 -1.17
N THR A 260 -14.15 12.85 -1.75
CA THR A 260 -15.32 13.67 -1.45
C THR A 260 -16.57 12.79 -1.28
N PRO A 261 -17.69 13.31 -0.73
CA PRO A 261 -18.90 12.51 -0.50
C PRO A 261 -19.55 11.92 -1.77
N GLU A 262 -19.26 12.48 -2.94
CA GLU A 262 -19.70 11.97 -4.25
C GLU A 262 -18.97 10.67 -4.65
N ASP A 263 -17.79 10.39 -4.10
CA ASP A 263 -17.01 9.22 -4.47
C ASP A 263 -17.53 7.92 -3.85
N LYS A 264 -17.34 6.81 -4.58
CA LYS A 264 -17.66 5.48 -4.06
C LYS A 264 -16.78 5.16 -2.85
N CYS A 265 -17.42 4.71 -1.77
CA CYS A 265 -16.73 4.20 -0.59
C CYS A 265 -16.69 2.67 -0.60
N GLY A 266 -15.50 2.09 -0.54
CA GLY A 266 -15.28 0.64 -0.51
C GLY A 266 -15.83 -0.04 0.75
N LEU A 267 -16.07 -1.36 0.67
CA LEU A 267 -16.65 -2.14 1.78
C LEU A 267 -15.78 -2.04 3.04
N PHE A 268 -14.46 -2.17 2.91
CA PHE A 268 -13.55 -2.10 4.04
C PHE A 268 -13.56 -0.71 4.67
N SER A 269 -13.51 0.35 3.86
CA SER A 269 -13.58 1.74 4.32
C SER A 269 -14.86 2.00 5.13
N LYS A 270 -16.01 1.47 4.68
CA LYS A 270 -17.29 1.53 5.43
C LYS A 270 -17.21 0.82 6.78
N ILE A 271 -16.67 -0.40 6.81
CA ILE A 271 -16.47 -1.16 8.05
C ILE A 271 -15.59 -0.37 9.03
N PHE A 272 -14.46 0.18 8.55
CA PHE A 272 -13.56 0.97 9.39
C PHE A 272 -14.20 2.26 9.93
N LYS A 273 -15.01 2.96 9.12
CA LYS A 273 -15.80 4.12 9.58
C LYS A 273 -16.72 3.74 10.74
N ASN A 274 -17.40 2.60 10.64
CA ASN A 274 -18.30 2.10 11.70
C ASN A 274 -17.55 1.67 12.97
N ILE A 275 -16.32 1.17 12.84
CA ILE A 275 -15.48 0.74 13.98
C ILE A 275 -14.72 1.92 14.62
N ALA A 276 -14.58 3.06 13.92
CA ALA A 276 -13.80 4.21 14.41
C ALA A 276 -14.20 4.72 15.81
N PRO A 277 -15.49 4.81 16.20
CA PRO A 277 -15.87 5.21 17.55
C PRO A 277 -15.40 4.23 18.63
N LEU A 278 -15.42 2.92 18.34
CA LEU A 278 -14.92 1.89 19.24
C LEU A 278 -13.41 2.04 19.45
N LYS A 279 -12.67 2.37 18.39
CA LYS A 279 -11.24 2.66 18.48
C LYS A 279 -10.95 3.86 19.37
N GLN A 280 -11.75 4.93 19.28
CA GLN A 280 -11.59 6.09 20.17
C GLN A 280 -11.85 5.72 21.64
N LYS A 281 -12.91 4.95 21.92
CA LYS A 281 -13.16 4.40 23.27
C LYS A 281 -11.98 3.55 23.77
N SER A 282 -11.41 2.72 22.90
CA SER A 282 -10.23 1.89 23.20
C SER A 282 -8.98 2.72 23.52
N LEU A 283 -8.76 3.84 22.83
CA LEU A 283 -7.65 4.76 23.12
C LEU A 283 -7.84 5.47 24.47
N LYS A 284 -9.04 5.96 24.77
CA LYS A 284 -9.37 6.52 26.10
C LYS A 284 -9.17 5.48 27.21
N LEU A 285 -9.55 4.23 26.96
CA LEU A 285 -9.29 3.14 27.91
C LEU A 285 -7.80 2.89 28.10
N LYS A 286 -6.98 2.99 27.05
CA LYS A 286 -5.52 2.85 27.15
C LYS A 286 -4.92 3.92 28.07
N GLU A 287 -5.40 5.16 27.95
CA GLU A 287 -4.95 6.29 28.76
C GLU A 287 -5.38 6.12 30.23
N ASN A 288 -6.64 5.78 30.47
CA ASN A 288 -7.20 5.74 31.82
C ASN A 288 -6.91 4.41 32.56
N HIS A 289 -6.82 3.29 31.84
CA HIS A 289 -6.75 1.93 32.39
C HIS A 289 -5.87 1.00 31.54
N TYR A 290 -4.56 1.28 31.51
CA TYR A 290 -3.60 0.59 30.65
C TYR A 290 -3.61 -0.96 30.80
N LYS A 291 -3.72 -1.48 32.03
CA LYS A 291 -3.76 -2.93 32.29
C LYS A 291 -5.00 -3.57 31.66
N THR A 292 -6.18 -2.99 31.89
CA THR A 292 -7.45 -3.45 31.30
C THR A 292 -7.41 -3.41 29.78
N TYR A 293 -6.88 -2.33 29.21
CA TYR A 293 -6.66 -2.22 27.77
C TYR A 293 -5.78 -3.35 27.23
N LYS A 294 -4.66 -3.64 27.90
CA LYS A 294 -3.72 -4.70 27.46
C LYS A 294 -4.37 -6.08 27.51
N SER A 295 -5.12 -6.39 28.56
CA SER A 295 -5.85 -7.67 28.70
C SER A 295 -6.94 -7.82 27.63
N LEU A 296 -7.79 -6.82 27.44
CA LEU A 296 -8.83 -6.86 26.40
C LEU A 296 -8.25 -6.97 25.00
N LYS A 297 -7.16 -6.24 24.73
CA LYS A 297 -6.45 -6.35 23.45
C LYS A 297 -5.88 -7.74 23.22
N PHE A 298 -5.33 -8.37 24.26
CA PHE A 298 -4.84 -9.74 24.18
C PHE A 298 -5.98 -10.73 23.90
N ILE A 299 -7.08 -10.65 24.65
CA ILE A 299 -8.26 -11.51 24.46
C ILE A 299 -8.80 -11.37 23.03
N LEU A 300 -8.98 -10.14 22.55
CA LEU A 300 -9.47 -9.88 21.20
C LEU A 300 -8.53 -10.44 20.11
N ASN A 301 -7.23 -10.24 20.25
CA ASN A 301 -6.27 -10.75 19.27
C ASN A 301 -6.21 -12.28 19.28
N SER A 302 -6.24 -12.89 20.46
CA SER A 302 -6.25 -14.36 20.62
C SER A 302 -7.54 -14.98 20.09
N SER A 303 -8.69 -14.35 20.30
CA SER A 303 -9.97 -14.84 19.76
C SER A 303 -10.03 -14.71 18.23
N LEU A 304 -9.56 -13.59 17.66
CA LEU A 304 -9.46 -13.44 16.21
C LEU A 304 -8.52 -14.48 15.59
N LEU A 305 -7.37 -14.73 16.21
CA LEU A 305 -6.43 -15.76 15.76
C LEU A 305 -7.06 -17.16 15.83
N PHE A 306 -7.78 -17.46 16.91
CA PHE A 306 -8.50 -18.72 17.08
C PHE A 306 -9.58 -18.92 16.01
N ILE A 307 -10.36 -17.88 15.69
CA ILE A 307 -11.37 -17.92 14.62
C ILE A 307 -10.72 -18.20 13.26
N ILE A 308 -9.61 -17.53 12.95
CA ILE A 308 -8.86 -17.76 11.71
C ILE A 308 -8.37 -19.21 11.64
N PHE A 309 -7.83 -19.73 12.74
CA PHE A 309 -7.37 -21.12 12.81
C PHE A 309 -8.52 -22.11 12.62
N LEU A 310 -9.67 -21.87 13.27
CA LEU A 310 -10.85 -22.70 13.14
C LEU A 310 -11.42 -22.69 11.71
N ALA A 311 -11.44 -21.53 11.05
CA ALA A 311 -11.85 -21.40 9.66
C ALA A 311 -10.90 -22.14 8.71
N LEU A 312 -9.58 -22.00 8.90
CA LEU A 312 -8.57 -22.74 8.12
C LEU A 312 -8.70 -24.24 8.32
N TYR A 313 -8.84 -24.69 9.56
CA TYR A 313 -9.05 -26.09 9.89
C TYR A 313 -10.32 -26.63 9.22
N GLY A 314 -11.44 -25.91 9.33
CA GLY A 314 -12.71 -26.28 8.71
C GLY A 314 -12.62 -26.39 7.19
N LEU A 315 -11.88 -25.49 6.53
CA LEU A 315 -11.68 -25.51 5.08
C LEU A 315 -10.82 -26.70 4.64
N ILE A 316 -9.74 -26.99 5.35
CA ILE A 316 -8.88 -28.16 5.08
C ILE A 316 -9.66 -29.45 5.33
N TYR A 317 -10.44 -29.52 6.42
CA TYR A 317 -11.27 -30.66 6.75
C TYR A 317 -12.37 -30.90 5.69
N LEU A 318 -13.02 -29.84 5.21
CA LEU A 318 -13.99 -29.92 4.12
C LEU A 318 -13.34 -30.46 2.85
N PHE A 319 -12.13 -30.00 2.51
CA PHE A 319 -11.38 -30.51 1.38
C PHE A 319 -11.05 -32.00 1.56
N GLU A 320 -10.60 -32.42 2.74
CA GLU A 320 -10.40 -33.84 3.00
C GLU A 320 -11.68 -34.65 2.83
N MET A 321 -12.83 -34.16 3.31
CA MET A 321 -14.10 -34.84 3.12
C MET A 321 -14.46 -34.98 1.63
N LEU A 322 -14.29 -33.90 0.85
CA LEU A 322 -14.61 -33.89 -0.57
C LEU A 322 -13.72 -34.82 -1.40
N PHE A 323 -12.44 -34.98 -1.01
CA PHE A 323 -11.46 -35.82 -1.73
C PHE A 323 -11.25 -37.21 -1.11
N LYS A 324 -11.91 -37.53 0.03
CA LYS A 324 -12.00 -38.89 0.60
C LYS A 324 -13.33 -39.58 0.29
N MET A 325 -14.19 -39.02 -0.56
CA MET A 325 -15.36 -39.76 -1.05
C MET A 325 -14.90 -40.85 -2.03
N PRO A 326 -15.35 -42.10 -1.85
CA PRO A 326 -14.85 -43.29 -2.55
C PRO A 326 -15.07 -43.27 -4.07
#